data_AF-A0A526YE67-F1
#
_entry.id   AF-A0A526YE67-F1
#
_cell.length_a   1.000
_cell.length_b   1.000
_cell.length_c   1.000
_cell.angle_alpha   90.00
_cell.angle_beta   90.00
_cell.angle_gamma   90.00
#
_symmetry.space_group_name_H-M   'P 1'
#
loop_
_entity.id
_entity.type
_entity.pdbx_description
1 polymer ?
#
loop_
_entity_poly.entity_id
_entity_poly.type
_entity_poly.pdbx_seq_one_letter_code
_entity_poly.pdbx_strand_id
1 'polypeptide(L)'
;MLAKPRPLDRIVDVEAGIAAEAAGLDALYGHLKPLEIIERSAQEFFHGEIAAVSSFGADSAVLLHMIAKIDRTLPVIFLDTGKHFEETLGYRDALAADFGLTDIRVITPEEAALERIDPTGNLNETDTDACCEVRKV
;
A
#
# COMPACT_ATOMS: atom_id res chain seq x y z
N MET A 1 -7.52 42.75 13.06
CA MET A 1 -6.70 41.74 13.77
C MET A 1 -7.04 40.39 13.14
N LEU A 2 -6.14 39.81 12.34
CA LEU A 2 -6.37 38.47 11.77
C LEU A 2 -6.30 37.45 12.92
N ALA A 3 -7.37 36.70 13.12
CA ALA A 3 -7.42 35.65 14.12
C ALA A 3 -6.35 34.60 13.82
N LYS A 4 -5.64 34.14 14.85
CA LYS A 4 -4.61 33.10 14.71
C LYS A 4 -5.32 31.77 14.38
N PRO A 5 -4.96 31.07 13.30
CA PRO A 5 -5.68 29.87 12.87
C PRO A 5 -5.59 28.77 13.93
N ARG A 6 -6.71 28.07 14.17
CA ARG A 6 -6.80 26.99 15.15
C ARG A 6 -6.19 25.69 14.57
N PRO A 7 -5.82 24.70 15.39
CA PRO A 7 -5.21 23.46 14.92
C PRO A 7 -6.04 22.71 13.86
N LEU A 8 -7.37 22.69 14.00
CA LEU A 8 -8.26 22.08 13.01
C LEU A 8 -8.29 22.88 11.69
N ASP A 9 -8.29 24.21 11.76
CA ASP A 9 -8.23 25.05 10.57
C ASP A 9 -6.92 24.76 9.79
N ARG A 10 -5.82 24.49 10.51
CA ARG A 10 -4.53 24.11 9.90
C ARG A 10 -4.54 22.71 9.28
N ILE A 11 -5.20 21.74 9.89
CA ILE A 11 -5.34 20.39 9.33
C ILE A 11 -6.15 20.46 8.03
N VAL A 12 -7.27 21.19 8.04
CA VAL A 12 -8.10 21.40 6.85
C VAL A 12 -7.34 22.15 5.75
N ASP A 13 -6.55 23.17 6.10
CA ASP A 13 -5.71 23.89 5.12
C ASP A 13 -4.63 22.99 4.51
N VAL A 14 -4.03 22.09 5.30
CA VAL A 14 -3.05 21.11 4.83
C VAL A 14 -3.71 20.07 3.93
N GLU A 15 -4.86 19.52 4.32
CA GLU A 15 -5.63 18.57 3.51
C GLU A 15 -6.08 19.20 2.19
N ALA A 16 -6.53 20.45 2.22
CA ALA A 16 -6.89 21.20 1.02
C ALA A 16 -5.66 21.45 0.13
N GLY A 17 -4.50 21.74 0.73
CA GLY A 17 -3.23 21.86 0.02
C GLY A 17 -2.81 20.56 -0.67
N ILE A 18 -2.86 19.43 0.05
CA ILE A 18 -2.53 18.09 -0.46
C ILE A 18 -3.50 17.70 -1.58
N ALA A 19 -4.80 17.95 -1.42
CA ALA A 19 -5.79 17.65 -2.44
C ALA A 19 -5.56 18.48 -3.72
N ALA A 20 -5.21 19.76 -3.57
CA ALA A 20 -4.87 20.62 -4.70
C ALA A 20 -3.58 20.18 -5.41
N GLU A 21 -2.56 19.77 -4.65
CA GLU A 21 -1.32 19.21 -5.19
C GLU A 21 -1.57 17.91 -5.96
N ALA A 22 -2.34 16.98 -5.37
CA ALA A 22 -2.73 15.72 -6.02
C ALA A 22 -3.50 15.98 -7.32
N ALA A 23 -4.46 16.92 -7.32
CA ALA A 23 -5.18 17.31 -8.52
C ALA A 23 -4.27 17.95 -9.57
N GLY A 24 -3.25 18.70 -9.15
CA GLY A 24 -2.22 19.26 -10.03
C GLY A 24 -1.39 18.17 -10.70
N LEU A 25 -0.94 17.17 -9.94
CA LEU A 25 -0.21 16.02 -10.47
C LEU A 25 -1.06 15.21 -11.46
N ASP A 26 -2.34 14.97 -11.14
CA ASP A 26 -3.26 14.28 -12.05
C ASP A 26 -3.50 15.07 -13.36
N ALA A 27 -3.72 16.38 -13.26
CA ALA A 27 -3.88 17.22 -14.45
C ALA A 27 -2.62 17.24 -15.34
N LEU A 28 -1.43 17.21 -14.74
CA LEU A 28 -0.15 17.22 -15.46
C LEU A 28 0.23 15.85 -16.03
N TYR A 29 -0.04 14.76 -15.31
CA TYR A 29 0.53 13.44 -15.60
C TYR A 29 -0.49 12.31 -15.77
N GLY A 30 -1.77 12.52 -15.43
CA GLY A 30 -2.81 11.48 -15.46
C GLY A 30 -3.13 10.93 -16.86
N HIS A 31 -2.69 11.63 -17.91
CA HIS A 31 -2.82 11.16 -19.29
C HIS A 31 -1.65 10.27 -19.76
N LEU A 32 -0.59 10.15 -18.95
CA LEU A 32 0.57 9.34 -19.28
C LEU A 32 0.25 7.84 -19.16
N LYS A 33 1.09 7.03 -19.80
CA LYS A 33 0.97 5.57 -19.68
C LYS A 33 1.37 5.12 -18.27
N PRO A 34 0.81 4.01 -17.74
CA PRO A 34 1.13 3.53 -16.40
C PRO A 34 2.63 3.37 -16.12
N LEU A 35 3.40 2.84 -17.08
CA LEU A 35 4.86 2.70 -16.95
C LEU A 35 5.56 4.05 -16.74
N GLU A 36 5.14 5.10 -17.47
CA GLU A 36 5.73 6.44 -17.36
C GLU A 36 5.37 7.08 -16.01
N ILE A 37 4.15 6.85 -15.51
CA ILE A 37 3.74 7.29 -14.17
C ILE A 37 4.59 6.60 -13.10
N ILE A 38 4.73 5.28 -13.16
CA ILE A 38 5.52 4.51 -12.18
C ILE A 38 6.98 4.94 -12.19
N GLU A 39 7.59 5.11 -13.36
CA GLU A 39 9.00 5.52 -13.50
C GLU A 39 9.20 6.91 -12.88
N ARG A 40 8.36 7.88 -13.22
CA ARG A 40 8.42 9.23 -12.64
C ARG A 40 8.20 9.23 -11.13
N SER A 41 7.22 8.48 -10.64
CA SER A 41 6.97 8.37 -9.19
C SER A 41 8.18 7.79 -8.46
N ALA A 42 8.76 6.71 -8.98
CA ALA A 42 9.88 6.01 -8.35
C ALA A 42 11.22 6.73 -8.45
N GLN A 43 11.47 7.46 -9.55
CA GLN A 43 12.79 8.04 -9.83
C GLN A 43 12.85 9.56 -9.70
N GLU A 44 11.75 10.28 -9.96
CA GLU A 44 11.74 11.76 -9.98
C GLU A 44 11.11 12.36 -8.73
N PHE A 45 9.91 11.90 -8.34
CA PHE A 45 9.12 12.58 -7.30
C PHE A 45 9.33 12.02 -5.89
N PHE A 46 9.40 10.70 -5.74
CA PHE A 46 9.37 10.04 -4.43
C PHE A 46 10.50 9.01 -4.28
N HIS A 47 11.64 9.28 -4.90
CA HIS A 47 12.79 8.38 -4.89
C HIS A 47 13.25 8.07 -3.45
N GLY A 48 13.19 6.79 -3.07
CA GLY A 48 13.53 6.33 -1.73
C GLY A 48 12.43 6.51 -0.67
N GLU A 49 11.31 7.15 -1.02
CA GLU A 49 10.19 7.44 -0.11
C GLU A 49 8.87 6.78 -0.56
N ILE A 50 8.87 6.04 -1.68
CA ILE A 50 7.72 5.32 -2.21
C ILE A 50 7.84 3.81 -2.01
N ALA A 51 6.70 3.16 -1.82
CA ALA A 51 6.54 1.72 -1.83
C ALA A 51 5.26 1.35 -2.59
N ALA A 52 5.23 0.16 -3.19
CA ALA A 52 4.02 -0.42 -3.72
C ALA A 52 3.39 -1.34 -2.66
N VAL A 53 2.08 -1.22 -2.44
CA VAL A 53 1.34 -2.15 -1.58
C VAL A 53 0.62 -3.14 -2.49
N SER A 54 0.80 -4.43 -2.26
CA SER A 54 0.25 -5.47 -3.14
C SER A 54 -0.25 -6.67 -2.36
N SER A 55 -1.44 -7.17 -2.74
CA SER A 55 -1.96 -8.46 -2.29
C SER A 55 -1.44 -9.62 -3.15
N PHE A 56 -0.67 -9.34 -4.21
CA PHE A 56 -0.22 -10.32 -5.21
C PHE A 56 -1.39 -11.03 -5.91
N GLY A 57 -2.55 -10.38 -6.05
CA GLY A 57 -3.64 -10.87 -6.89
C GLY A 57 -3.31 -10.78 -8.39
N ALA A 58 -4.17 -11.36 -9.23
CA ALA A 58 -3.97 -11.40 -10.69
C ALA A 58 -3.78 -10.02 -11.32
N ASP A 59 -4.60 -9.03 -10.94
CA ASP A 59 -4.46 -7.66 -11.43
C ASP A 59 -3.18 -6.98 -10.89
N SER A 60 -2.81 -7.30 -9.65
CA SER A 60 -1.58 -6.79 -9.04
C SER A 60 -0.33 -7.32 -9.73
N ALA A 61 -0.38 -8.53 -10.31
CA ALA A 61 0.74 -9.08 -11.07
C ALA A 61 1.13 -8.20 -12.26
N VAL A 62 0.16 -7.53 -12.90
CA VAL A 62 0.43 -6.59 -13.99
C VAL A 62 1.21 -5.37 -13.50
N LEU A 63 0.79 -4.79 -12.37
CA LEU A 63 1.51 -3.65 -11.76
C LEU A 63 2.92 -4.06 -11.29
N LEU A 64 3.05 -5.21 -10.63
CA LEU A 64 4.33 -5.73 -10.17
C LEU A 64 5.30 -6.02 -11.33
N HIS A 65 4.79 -6.52 -12.46
CA HIS A 65 5.58 -6.69 -13.68
C HIS A 65 6.08 -5.35 -14.23
N MET A 66 5.24 -4.31 -14.20
CA MET A 66 5.65 -2.96 -14.62
C MET A 66 6.72 -2.38 -13.69
N ILE A 67 6.53 -2.51 -12.37
CA ILE A 67 7.53 -2.09 -11.37
C ILE A 67 8.85 -2.82 -11.60
N ALA A 68 8.83 -4.14 -11.76
CA ALA A 68 10.04 -4.94 -11.96
C ALA A 68 10.82 -4.60 -13.25
N LYS A 69 10.18 -4.00 -14.25
CA LYS A 69 10.87 -3.47 -15.44
C LYS A 69 11.61 -2.17 -15.18
N ILE A 70 11.16 -1.39 -14.20
CA ILE A 70 11.69 -0.06 -13.86
C ILE A 70 12.73 -0.19 -12.75
N ASP A 71 12.34 -0.78 -11.62
CA ASP A 71 13.18 -0.97 -10.45
C ASP A 71 12.74 -2.21 -9.65
N ARG A 72 13.58 -3.25 -9.67
CA ARG A 72 13.37 -4.50 -8.92
C ARG A 72 13.61 -4.36 -7.42
N THR A 73 14.24 -3.27 -7.00
CA THR A 73 14.56 -2.95 -5.60
C THR A 73 13.51 -2.06 -4.95
N LEU A 74 12.51 -1.59 -5.70
CA LEU A 74 11.41 -0.80 -5.18
C LEU A 74 10.66 -1.61 -4.09
N PRO A 75 10.45 -1.05 -2.88
CA PRO A 75 9.82 -1.78 -1.79
C PRO A 75 8.40 -2.22 -2.13
N VAL A 76 8.13 -3.53 -2.07
CA VAL A 76 6.78 -4.09 -2.22
C VAL A 76 6.29 -4.59 -0.87
N ILE A 77 5.27 -3.93 -0.34
CA ILE A 77 4.66 -4.27 0.95
C ILE A 77 3.56 -5.31 0.73
N PHE A 78 3.69 -6.44 1.42
CA PHE A 78 2.67 -7.47 1.51
C PHE A 78 2.11 -7.50 2.93
N LEU A 79 0.79 -7.36 3.06
CA LEU A 79 0.10 -7.49 4.33
C LEU A 79 -0.31 -8.95 4.55
N ASP A 80 0.41 -9.65 5.41
CA ASP A 80 0.08 -11.00 5.83
C ASP A 80 -0.87 -10.97 7.01
N THR A 81 -2.15 -11.13 6.71
CA THR A 81 -3.24 -11.11 7.69
C THR A 81 -3.26 -12.34 8.61
N GLY A 82 -2.47 -13.38 8.33
CA GLY A 82 -2.58 -14.69 8.97
C GLY A 82 -3.82 -15.50 8.56
N LYS A 83 -4.54 -15.04 7.52
CA LYS A 83 -5.76 -15.69 6.98
C LYS A 83 -5.66 -16.04 5.50
N HIS A 84 -4.46 -15.95 4.94
CA HIS A 84 -4.21 -16.32 3.54
C HIS A 84 -4.19 -17.84 3.37
N PHE A 85 -4.65 -18.30 2.21
CA PHE A 85 -4.42 -19.68 1.78
C PHE A 85 -2.93 -19.91 1.50
N GLU A 86 -2.45 -21.14 1.73
CA GLU A 86 -1.05 -21.48 1.46
C GLU A 86 -0.71 -21.29 -0.02
N GLU A 87 -1.67 -21.56 -0.91
CA GLU A 87 -1.56 -21.30 -2.35
C GLU A 87 -1.35 -19.81 -2.67
N THR A 88 -1.93 -18.90 -1.89
CA THR A 88 -1.73 -17.45 -2.05
C THR A 88 -0.29 -17.08 -1.71
N LEU A 89 0.25 -17.63 -0.63
CA LEU A 89 1.64 -17.39 -0.23
C LEU A 89 2.62 -18.01 -1.23
N GLY A 90 2.34 -19.22 -1.70
CA GLY A 90 3.12 -19.87 -2.74
C GLY A 90 3.10 -19.09 -4.06
N TYR A 91 1.94 -18.56 -4.46
CA TYR A 91 1.81 -17.72 -5.65
C TYR A 91 2.59 -16.41 -5.51
N ARG A 92 2.52 -15.74 -4.36
CA ARG A 92 3.32 -14.54 -4.05
C ARG A 92 4.81 -14.82 -4.27
N ASP A 93 5.32 -15.90 -3.69
CA ASP A 93 6.75 -16.24 -3.74
C ASP A 93 7.19 -16.62 -5.16
N ALA A 94 6.36 -17.35 -5.89
CA ALA A 94 6.59 -17.68 -7.30
C ALA A 94 6.64 -16.40 -8.17
N LEU A 95 5.67 -15.51 -8.01
CA LEU A 95 5.59 -14.27 -8.78
C LEU A 95 6.76 -13.32 -8.47
N ALA A 96 7.15 -13.23 -7.20
CA ALA A 96 8.33 -12.49 -6.77
C ALA A 96 9.60 -12.99 -7.46
N ALA A 97 9.79 -14.32 -7.49
CA ALA A 97 10.91 -14.96 -8.16
C ALA A 97 10.90 -14.72 -9.67
N ASP A 98 9.74 -14.88 -10.32
CA ASP A 98 9.57 -14.69 -11.77
C ASP A 98 9.91 -13.27 -12.22
N PHE A 99 9.53 -12.27 -11.41
CA PHE A 99 9.81 -10.85 -11.72
C PHE A 99 11.16 -10.37 -11.18
N GLY A 100 11.80 -11.15 -10.30
CA GLY A 100 13.06 -10.81 -9.66
C GLY A 100 12.94 -9.66 -8.68
N LEU A 101 11.80 -9.52 -7.98
CA LEU A 101 11.60 -8.51 -6.94
C LEU A 101 12.49 -8.84 -5.74
N THR A 102 13.26 -7.85 -5.25
CA THR A 102 14.28 -8.10 -4.21
C THR A 102 14.00 -7.47 -2.85
N ASP A 103 13.02 -6.56 -2.75
CA ASP A 103 12.63 -5.90 -1.47
C ASP A 103 11.14 -6.11 -1.18
N ILE A 104 10.78 -7.34 -0.84
CA ILE A 104 9.43 -7.66 -0.36
C ILE A 104 9.40 -7.55 1.15
N ARG A 105 8.52 -6.69 1.66
CA ARG A 105 8.36 -6.42 3.09
C ARG A 105 7.03 -7.00 3.56
N VAL A 106 7.10 -8.02 4.41
CA VAL A 106 5.91 -8.66 4.97
C VAL A 106 5.53 -7.94 6.28
N ILE A 107 4.32 -7.42 6.33
CA ILE A 107 3.75 -6.76 7.51
C ILE A 107 2.66 -7.67 8.07
N THR A 108 2.70 -7.92 9.37
CA THR A 108 1.73 -8.75 10.09
C THR A 108 1.00 -7.93 11.15
N PRO A 109 -0.23 -8.33 11.53
CA PRO A 109 -0.93 -7.73 12.66
C PRO A 109 -0.10 -7.78 13.95
N GLU A 110 -0.33 -6.82 14.85
CA GLU A 110 0.30 -6.84 16.16
C GLU A 110 -0.25 -8.01 17.00
N GLU A 111 0.66 -8.87 17.50
CA GLU A 111 0.28 -10.04 18.30
C GLU A 111 -0.56 -9.66 19.53
N ALA A 112 -0.17 -8.60 20.24
CA ALA A 112 -0.90 -8.12 21.41
C ALA A 112 -2.32 -7.61 21.08
N ALA A 113 -2.56 -7.15 19.84
CA ALA A 113 -3.88 -6.76 19.39
C ALA A 113 -4.72 -8.01 19.05
N LEU A 114 -4.13 -9.02 18.41
CA LEU A 114 -4.78 -10.30 18.14
C LEU A 114 -5.18 -11.02 19.43
N GLU A 115 -4.30 -11.12 20.42
CA GLU A 115 -4.60 -11.73 21.72
C GLU A 115 -5.77 -11.04 22.45
N ARG A 116 -5.91 -9.73 22.27
CA ARG A 116 -6.98 -8.94 22.90
C ARG A 116 -8.30 -8.99 22.15
N ILE A 117 -8.25 -8.93 20.81
CA ILE A 117 -9.43 -8.68 19.96
C ILE A 117 -9.90 -9.96 19.27
N ASP A 118 -9.00 -10.84 18.85
CA ASP A 118 -9.30 -12.09 18.13
C ASP A 118 -8.55 -13.31 18.73
N PRO A 119 -8.67 -13.58 20.06
CA PRO A 119 -7.90 -14.63 20.73
C PRO A 119 -8.18 -16.04 20.21
N THR A 120 -9.39 -16.26 19.66
CA THR A 120 -9.83 -17.53 19.07
C THR A 120 -9.58 -17.60 17.57
N GLY A 121 -9.17 -16.50 16.94
CA GLY A 121 -8.88 -16.45 15.52
C GLY A 121 -10.11 -16.68 14.64
N ASN A 122 -11.31 -16.35 15.06
CA ASN A 122 -12.55 -16.67 14.32
C ASN A 122 -13.39 -15.44 13.97
N LEU A 123 -12.88 -14.23 14.16
CA LEU A 123 -13.60 -13.01 13.76
C LEU A 123 -13.98 -13.00 12.27
N ASN A 124 -13.21 -13.65 11.40
CA ASN A 124 -13.56 -13.76 9.98
C ASN A 124 -14.91 -14.48 9.72
N GLU A 125 -15.43 -15.23 10.69
CA GLU A 125 -16.71 -15.93 10.61
C GLU A 125 -17.83 -15.21 11.37
N THR A 126 -17.48 -14.45 12.42
CA THR A 126 -18.44 -13.87 13.36
C THR A 126 -18.60 -12.36 13.21
N ASP A 127 -17.55 -11.64 12.88
CA ASP A 127 -17.52 -10.19 12.68
C ASP A 127 -16.38 -9.80 11.71
N THR A 128 -16.73 -9.72 10.43
CA THR A 128 -15.76 -9.46 9.35
C THR A 128 -15.13 -8.08 9.42
N ASP A 129 -15.84 -7.09 9.99
CA ASP A 129 -15.35 -5.72 10.11
C ASP A 129 -14.30 -5.64 11.22
N ALA A 130 -14.59 -6.20 12.39
CA ALA A 130 -13.62 -6.30 13.48
C ALA A 130 -12.39 -7.14 13.08
N CYS A 131 -12.60 -8.19 12.28
CA CYS A 131 -11.51 -8.98 11.71
C CYS A 131 -10.61 -8.13 10.80
N CYS A 132 -11.20 -7.30 9.93
CA CYS A 132 -10.42 -6.44 9.04
C CYS A 132 -9.69 -5.35 9.83
N GLU A 133 -10.34 -4.74 10.81
CA GLU A 133 -9.74 -3.69 11.63
C GLU A 133 -8.46 -4.18 12.32
N VAL A 134 -8.51 -5.33 13.01
CA VAL A 134 -7.31 -5.82 13.73
C VAL A 134 -6.25 -6.43 12.81
N ARG A 135 -6.64 -6.95 11.65
CA ARG A 135 -5.70 -7.67 10.75
C ARG A 135 -5.19 -6.85 9.57
N LYS A 136 -5.78 -5.69 9.27
CA LYS A 136 -5.47 -4.93 8.05
C LYS A 136 -5.27 -3.42 8.20
N VAL A 137 -5.87 -2.78 9.21
CA VAL A 137 -5.88 -1.32 9.38
C VAL A 137 -4.91 -0.91 10.47
#